data_AF-W7HT80-F1
#
_entry.id   AF-W7HT80-F1
#
_cell.length_a   1.000
_cell.length_b   1.000
_cell.length_c   1.000
_cell.angle_alpha   90.00
_cell.angle_beta   90.00
_cell.angle_gamma   90.00
#
_symmetry.space_group_name_H-M   'P 1'
#
loop_
_entity.id
_entity.type
_entity.pdbx_description
1 polymer ?
#
loop_
_entity_poly.entity_id
_entity_poly.type
_entity_poly.pdbx_seq_one_letter_code
_entity_poly.pdbx_strand_id
1 'polypeptide(L)'
;MVGFGDAWETYPSRLAENVPLGCDTDQVRADIEGDQARLFSDRDDFPLWFANDLSQDSSAPNERPNEVEKHQIQNLATLKELWLDNNRTHGTAFYMISPKRSWAQLKATANTFRRILAFHEVFPPFFKVVHSYGSRTEDDNETYDAFSQITSVESQDYEICYNLRYFELNGRVPENPWSLRQTGVYHKYNAAIGKSVWIFLRPSERMIKLLENTLRYDSANSSIDTRAVLIYHALFISAALHSWKSYISFLESKLKKAEEISRFSNADQSNRNDYALDFSTCQELETLRYKLLKVLALLESTENIINGVALHHEKLQCTTETEQNHNERLTTAIDGYISEITYHRNRVSALLQRCTSTAKLLSSILAHRNAKLVLEATEASRRTLEAMEKLANGQEQENKISQGHAITGKALTLMATLYLPISLIASIFSSNLIETQTDSDDDSSVAGSYFVIAPDFWKFIVVVIPLTLATFALVRSMEYIMNRSAERKRIKGDQRVENKESDTQNLV
;
A
#
# COMPACT_ATOMS: atom_id res chain seq x y z
N MET A 1 -41.16 29.63 -5.91
CA MET A 1 -39.84 29.27 -5.36
C MET A 1 -38.94 30.50 -5.35
N VAL A 2 -38.87 31.22 -4.24
CA VAL A 2 -37.96 32.37 -4.06
C VAL A 2 -36.85 31.91 -3.10
N GLY A 3 -35.59 31.94 -3.54
CA GLY A 3 -34.46 32.22 -2.63
C GLY A 3 -33.62 31.10 -2.02
N PHE A 4 -33.84 29.80 -2.26
CA PHE A 4 -33.01 28.77 -1.59
C PHE A 4 -31.54 28.73 -2.05
N GLY A 5 -31.25 29.13 -3.29
CA GLY A 5 -29.87 29.27 -3.78
C GLY A 5 -29.05 30.39 -3.12
N ASP A 6 -29.70 31.32 -2.39
CA ASP A 6 -29.03 32.46 -1.75
C ASP A 6 -28.75 32.27 -0.24
N ALA A 7 -29.34 31.24 0.39
CA ALA A 7 -29.03 30.86 1.78
C ALA A 7 -27.82 29.91 1.91
N TRP A 8 -27.03 29.75 0.85
CA TRP A 8 -25.87 28.85 0.78
C TRP A 8 -24.80 29.11 1.87
N GLU A 9 -24.70 30.33 2.37
CA GLU A 9 -23.79 30.72 3.46
C GLU A 9 -24.08 29.97 4.77
N THR A 10 -25.34 29.57 4.94
CA THR A 10 -25.81 28.86 6.13
C THR A 10 -25.98 27.36 5.92
N TYR A 11 -25.60 26.83 4.76
CA TYR A 11 -25.53 25.38 4.54
C TYR A 11 -24.31 24.78 5.29
N PRO A 12 -24.39 23.58 5.89
CA PRO A 12 -25.57 22.70 6.00
C PRO A 12 -26.45 22.93 7.24
N SER A 13 -26.14 23.85 8.15
CA SER A 13 -26.83 24.00 9.45
C SER A 13 -28.32 24.39 9.40
N ARG A 14 -28.92 24.58 8.22
CA ARG A 14 -30.38 24.80 8.05
C ARG A 14 -31.16 23.56 7.60
N LEU A 15 -30.48 22.44 7.33
CA LEU A 15 -31.16 21.18 7.03
C LEU A 15 -31.83 20.66 8.32
N ALA A 16 -33.13 20.90 8.50
CA ALA A 16 -33.84 20.54 9.74
C ALA A 16 -34.33 19.07 9.75
N GLU A 17 -34.59 18.48 8.59
CA GLU A 17 -35.27 17.18 8.47
C GLU A 17 -34.39 16.05 7.89
N ASN A 18 -33.26 16.38 7.25
CA ASN A 18 -32.43 15.43 6.48
C ASN A 18 -31.00 15.26 7.01
N VAL A 19 -30.76 15.58 8.29
CA VAL A 19 -29.44 15.42 8.92
C VAL A 19 -29.39 14.07 9.66
N PRO A 20 -28.47 13.17 9.29
CA PRO A 20 -28.33 11.91 10.00
C PRO A 20 -27.98 12.11 11.48
N LEU A 21 -28.44 11.19 12.32
CA LEU A 21 -28.10 11.15 13.74
C LEU A 21 -26.58 11.24 13.95
N GLY A 22 -26.17 12.17 14.81
CA GLY A 22 -24.76 12.38 15.16
C GLY A 22 -23.96 13.23 14.16
N CYS A 23 -24.59 13.80 13.12
CA CYS A 23 -23.92 14.73 12.23
C CYS A 23 -23.89 16.15 12.82
N ASP A 24 -22.69 16.65 13.11
CA ASP A 24 -22.46 18.04 13.48
C ASP A 24 -22.34 18.91 12.23
N THR A 25 -23.42 19.62 11.91
CA THR A 25 -23.48 20.48 10.71
C THR A 25 -22.56 21.69 10.77
N ASP A 26 -22.20 22.18 11.96
CA ASP A 26 -21.30 23.32 12.11
C ASP A 26 -19.84 22.89 11.91
N GLN A 27 -19.47 21.71 12.41
CA GLN A 27 -18.17 21.11 12.10
C GLN A 27 -18.03 20.85 10.61
N VAL A 28 -19.06 20.28 9.95
CA VAL A 28 -19.03 20.05 8.49
C VAL A 28 -18.84 21.37 7.74
N ARG A 29 -19.49 22.47 8.15
CA ARG A 29 -19.26 23.78 7.54
C ARG A 29 -17.81 24.23 7.69
N ALA A 30 -17.26 24.15 8.89
CA ALA A 30 -15.88 24.53 9.18
C ALA A 30 -14.89 23.73 8.32
N ASP A 31 -15.13 22.43 8.15
CA ASP A 31 -14.28 21.58 7.31
C ASP A 31 -14.36 21.96 5.83
N ILE A 32 -15.55 22.28 5.31
CA ILE A 32 -15.71 22.78 3.92
C ILE A 32 -14.95 24.11 3.73
N GLU A 33 -14.91 24.98 4.74
CA GLU A 33 -14.19 26.27 4.70
C GLU A 33 -12.69 26.11 4.78
N GLY A 34 -12.20 25.26 5.67
CA GLY A 34 -10.77 24.96 5.79
C GLY A 34 -10.20 24.31 4.53
N ASP A 35 -10.98 23.47 3.85
CA ASP A 35 -10.48 22.61 2.79
C ASP A 35 -10.73 23.11 1.36
N GLN A 36 -11.44 24.24 1.22
CA GLN A 36 -11.87 24.76 -0.08
C GLN A 36 -10.72 24.97 -1.09
N ALA A 37 -9.57 25.45 -0.62
CA ALA A 37 -8.41 25.74 -1.47
C ALA A 37 -7.76 24.45 -2.00
N ARG A 38 -7.91 23.33 -1.29
CA ARG A 38 -7.42 22.02 -1.73
C ARG A 38 -8.39 21.37 -2.70
N LEU A 39 -9.70 21.53 -2.47
CA LEU A 39 -10.76 20.82 -3.17
C LEU A 39 -11.16 21.47 -4.50
N PHE A 40 -11.27 22.79 -4.55
CA PHE A 40 -11.95 23.50 -5.64
C PHE A 40 -10.98 24.38 -6.43
N SER A 41 -11.25 24.53 -7.73
CA SER A 41 -10.48 25.39 -8.61
C SER A 41 -11.11 26.78 -8.73
N ASP A 42 -10.37 27.75 -9.25
CA ASP A 42 -10.86 29.13 -9.39
C ASP A 42 -11.88 29.33 -10.53
N ARG A 43 -12.20 28.28 -11.29
CA ARG A 43 -13.13 28.35 -12.44
C ARG A 43 -14.12 27.19 -12.43
N ASP A 44 -15.33 27.48 -12.87
CA ASP A 44 -16.33 26.45 -13.16
C ASP A 44 -16.07 25.89 -14.56
N ASP A 45 -15.98 24.57 -14.69
CA ASP A 45 -15.87 23.87 -15.98
C ASP A 45 -16.33 22.41 -15.82
N PHE A 46 -17.64 22.21 -15.81
CA PHE A 46 -18.24 20.87 -15.68
C PHE A 46 -19.53 20.74 -16.50
N PRO A 47 -19.82 19.56 -17.07
CA PRO A 47 -21.09 19.33 -17.75
C PRO A 47 -22.23 19.07 -16.75
N LEU A 48 -23.41 19.54 -17.13
CA LEU A 48 -24.69 19.31 -16.49
C LEU A 48 -25.64 18.73 -17.53
N TRP A 49 -26.16 17.53 -17.28
CA TRP A 49 -27.12 16.87 -18.18
C TRP A 49 -28.51 16.86 -17.57
N PHE A 50 -29.53 17.06 -18.40
CA PHE A 50 -30.94 16.90 -18.03
C PHE A 50 -31.58 15.79 -18.85
N ALA A 51 -32.28 14.89 -18.17
CA ALA A 51 -33.12 13.88 -18.77
C ALA A 51 -34.56 14.09 -18.26
N ASN A 52 -35.48 14.43 -19.17
CA ASN A 52 -36.86 14.74 -18.81
C ASN A 52 -37.63 13.47 -18.45
N ASP A 53 -38.50 13.56 -17.45
CA ASP A 53 -39.40 12.48 -17.06
C ASP A 53 -40.65 12.47 -17.96
N LEU A 54 -41.08 11.26 -18.35
CA LEU A 54 -42.11 10.99 -19.36
C LEU A 54 -43.54 11.06 -18.82
N SER A 55 -43.74 11.55 -17.60
CA SER A 55 -44.99 11.36 -16.84
C SER A 55 -46.06 12.44 -17.02
N GLN A 56 -45.90 13.44 -17.92
CA GLN A 56 -46.97 14.41 -18.20
C GLN A 56 -47.42 14.45 -19.68
N ASP A 57 -48.66 14.00 -19.88
CA ASP A 57 -49.60 14.30 -20.98
C ASP A 57 -48.99 14.68 -22.35
N SER A 58 -48.60 13.66 -23.12
CA SER A 58 -48.35 13.79 -24.56
C SER A 58 -49.68 13.88 -25.34
N SER A 59 -50.35 15.02 -25.25
CA SER A 59 -51.41 15.40 -26.21
C SER A 59 -50.89 16.24 -27.38
N ALA A 60 -49.58 16.50 -27.44
CA ALA A 60 -48.93 17.22 -28.54
C ALA A 60 -48.30 16.24 -29.56
N PRO A 61 -48.76 16.16 -30.82
CA PRO A 61 -48.36 15.09 -31.76
C PRO A 61 -46.97 15.23 -32.40
N ASN A 62 -46.12 16.18 -31.97
CA ASN A 62 -44.96 16.62 -32.78
C ASN A 62 -43.66 16.90 -32.02
N GLU A 63 -43.50 16.48 -30.76
CA GLU A 63 -42.23 16.67 -30.05
C GLU A 63 -41.20 15.59 -30.41
N ARG A 64 -39.97 16.05 -30.63
CA ARG A 64 -38.80 15.26 -31.09
C ARG A 64 -38.50 14.12 -30.11
N PRO A 65 -37.90 13.00 -30.56
CA PRO A 65 -37.48 11.94 -29.66
C PRO A 65 -36.61 12.53 -28.53
N ASN A 66 -37.02 12.24 -27.29
CA ASN A 66 -36.46 12.73 -26.04
C ASN A 66 -34.92 12.62 -26.02
N GLU A 67 -34.23 13.74 -26.27
CA GLU A 67 -32.77 13.80 -26.29
C GLU A 67 -32.26 14.34 -24.95
N VAL A 68 -31.22 13.71 -24.38
CA VAL A 68 -30.56 14.19 -23.16
C VAL A 68 -29.92 15.55 -23.45
N GLU A 69 -30.41 16.60 -22.79
CA GLU A 69 -29.85 17.95 -22.94
C GLU A 69 -28.52 18.04 -22.19
N LYS A 70 -27.44 18.40 -22.90
CA LYS A 70 -26.09 18.52 -22.32
C LYS A 70 -25.65 19.98 -22.31
N HIS A 71 -25.41 20.54 -21.12
CA HIS A 71 -24.92 21.90 -20.93
C HIS A 71 -23.51 21.88 -20.34
N GLN A 72 -22.65 22.80 -20.77
CA GLN A 72 -21.34 23.02 -20.14
C GLN A 72 -21.42 24.25 -19.23
N ILE A 73 -21.17 24.07 -17.94
CA ILE A 73 -21.21 25.15 -16.95
C ILE A 73 -19.83 25.78 -16.85
N GLN A 74 -19.75 27.07 -17.19
CA GLN A 74 -18.53 27.86 -17.14
C GLN A 74 -18.54 28.96 -16.06
N ASN A 75 -19.73 29.27 -15.52
CA ASN A 75 -19.92 30.25 -14.46
C ASN A 75 -21.25 30.02 -13.72
N LEU A 76 -21.37 30.64 -12.56
CA LEU A 76 -22.56 30.57 -11.70
C LEU A 76 -23.81 31.20 -12.34
N ALA A 77 -23.69 32.21 -13.19
CA ALA A 77 -24.85 32.87 -13.81
C ALA A 77 -25.60 31.92 -14.75
N THR A 78 -24.87 31.22 -15.62
CA THR A 78 -25.43 30.18 -16.51
C THR A 78 -26.11 29.08 -15.70
N LEU A 79 -25.52 28.66 -14.57
CA LEU A 79 -26.14 27.67 -13.71
C LEU A 79 -27.46 28.16 -13.09
N LYS A 80 -27.50 29.43 -12.63
CA LYS A 80 -28.71 30.04 -12.06
C LYS A 80 -29.83 30.18 -13.10
N GLU A 81 -29.49 30.55 -14.35
CA GLU A 81 -30.45 30.61 -15.45
C GLU A 81 -31.11 29.24 -15.69
N LEU A 82 -30.30 28.17 -15.70
CA LEU A 82 -30.81 26.80 -15.88
C LEU A 82 -31.70 26.33 -14.71
N TRP A 83 -31.49 26.83 -13.49
CA TRP A 83 -32.35 26.54 -12.35
C TRP A 83 -33.69 27.29 -12.37
N LEU A 84 -33.73 28.46 -13.01
CA LEU A 84 -34.94 29.29 -13.11
C LEU A 84 -35.89 28.83 -14.22
N ASP A 85 -35.40 28.00 -15.15
CA ASP A 85 -36.21 27.43 -16.21
C ASP A 85 -37.16 26.35 -15.65
N ASN A 86 -38.44 26.71 -15.51
CA ASN A 86 -39.50 25.83 -14.98
C ASN A 86 -39.72 24.57 -15.81
N ASN A 87 -39.30 24.51 -17.09
CA ASN A 87 -39.38 23.27 -17.85
C ASN A 87 -38.36 22.21 -17.37
N ARG A 88 -37.38 22.63 -16.56
CA ARG A 88 -36.30 21.78 -16.02
C ARG A 88 -36.49 21.45 -14.53
N THR A 89 -37.64 21.82 -13.95
CA THR A 89 -37.96 21.49 -12.55
C THR A 89 -38.43 20.06 -12.37
N HIS A 90 -38.75 19.35 -13.46
CA HIS A 90 -39.15 17.95 -13.51
C HIS A 90 -38.09 17.12 -14.25
N GLY A 91 -37.84 15.88 -13.81
CA GLY A 91 -36.84 14.99 -14.42
C GLY A 91 -35.57 14.74 -13.61
N THR A 92 -34.56 14.17 -14.28
CA THR A 92 -33.28 13.77 -13.70
C THR A 92 -32.14 14.69 -14.13
N ALA A 93 -31.42 15.27 -13.15
CA ALA A 93 -30.25 16.11 -13.40
C ALA A 93 -28.96 15.39 -13.04
N PHE A 94 -27.94 15.45 -13.90
CA PHE A 94 -26.63 14.84 -13.68
C PHE A 94 -25.51 15.90 -13.73
N TYR A 95 -24.91 16.17 -12.58
CA TYR A 95 -23.71 17.01 -12.45
C TYR A 95 -22.46 16.13 -12.56
N MET A 96 -21.54 16.41 -13.50
CA MET A 96 -20.29 15.64 -13.63
C MET A 96 -19.06 16.50 -13.37
N ILE A 97 -18.65 16.58 -12.12
CA ILE A 97 -17.57 17.47 -11.69
C ILE A 97 -16.28 16.67 -11.65
N SER A 98 -15.43 16.86 -12.66
CA SER A 98 -14.18 16.09 -12.83
C SER A 98 -12.95 16.98 -12.66
N PRO A 99 -11.92 16.54 -11.90
CA PRO A 99 -10.63 17.23 -11.87
C PRO A 99 -9.85 17.00 -13.17
N LYS A 100 -8.91 17.90 -13.51
CA LYS A 100 -8.06 17.76 -14.73
C LYS A 100 -7.13 16.55 -14.68
N ARG A 101 -6.66 16.19 -13.49
CA ARG A 101 -5.83 15.03 -13.19
C ARG A 101 -6.30 14.42 -11.87
N SER A 102 -5.85 13.21 -11.55
CA SER A 102 -6.34 12.47 -10.39
C SER A 102 -6.22 13.19 -9.05
N TRP A 103 -5.17 13.99 -8.89
CA TRP A 103 -4.86 14.73 -7.67
C TRP A 103 -4.94 16.24 -7.91
N ALA A 104 -5.80 16.68 -8.84
CA ALA A 104 -6.07 18.09 -9.04
C ALA A 104 -7.37 18.48 -8.34
N GLN A 105 -7.56 19.78 -8.15
CA GLN A 105 -8.84 20.35 -7.71
C GLN A 105 -9.98 19.98 -8.67
N LEU A 106 -11.18 19.87 -8.12
CA LEU A 106 -12.44 19.76 -8.83
C LEU A 106 -12.66 21.03 -9.66
N LYS A 107 -13.12 20.87 -10.91
CA LYS A 107 -13.40 21.98 -11.84
C LYS A 107 -14.71 22.70 -11.52
N ALA A 108 -14.86 23.10 -10.27
CA ALA A 108 -15.93 23.95 -9.79
C ALA A 108 -15.32 24.90 -8.76
N THR A 109 -15.82 26.12 -8.69
CA THR A 109 -15.49 27.06 -7.61
C THR A 109 -16.19 26.62 -6.32
N ALA A 110 -15.59 26.94 -5.17
CA ALA A 110 -16.19 26.63 -3.87
C ALA A 110 -17.58 27.25 -3.72
N ASN A 111 -17.78 28.48 -4.21
CA ASN A 111 -19.06 29.17 -4.22
C ASN A 111 -20.11 28.44 -5.08
N THR A 112 -19.77 28.07 -6.32
CA THR A 112 -20.69 27.34 -7.20
C THR A 112 -21.04 25.97 -6.62
N PHE A 113 -20.06 25.22 -6.12
CA PHE A 113 -20.30 23.89 -5.54
C PHE A 113 -21.20 23.97 -4.30
N ARG A 114 -20.93 24.88 -3.35
CA ARG A 114 -21.79 25.06 -2.16
C ARG A 114 -23.21 25.46 -2.52
N ARG A 115 -23.38 26.28 -3.56
CA ARG A 115 -24.72 26.64 -4.05
C ARG A 115 -25.46 25.47 -4.68
N ILE A 116 -24.76 24.56 -5.37
CA ILE A 116 -25.37 23.29 -5.84
C ILE A 116 -25.86 22.47 -4.65
N LEU A 117 -25.03 22.30 -3.62
CA LEU A 117 -25.39 21.54 -2.42
C LEU A 117 -26.59 22.17 -1.70
N ALA A 118 -26.59 23.50 -1.55
CA ALA A 118 -27.68 24.23 -0.91
C ALA A 118 -28.97 24.20 -1.73
N PHE A 119 -28.89 24.34 -3.05
CA PHE A 119 -30.05 24.36 -3.95
C PHE A 119 -30.80 23.02 -3.97
N HIS A 120 -30.06 21.91 -3.92
CA HIS A 120 -30.65 20.56 -3.87
C HIS A 120 -30.81 20.00 -2.45
N GLU A 121 -30.47 20.80 -1.44
CA GLU A 121 -30.51 20.41 -0.02
C GLU A 121 -29.78 19.08 0.22
N VAL A 122 -28.56 18.97 -0.31
CA VAL A 122 -27.76 17.75 -0.22
C VAL A 122 -27.47 17.40 1.23
N PHE A 123 -27.65 16.15 1.65
CA PHE A 123 -27.33 15.74 3.01
C PHE A 123 -25.82 15.89 3.33
N PRO A 124 -25.46 16.24 4.58
CA PRO A 124 -24.07 16.48 4.95
C PRO A 124 -23.07 15.32 4.73
N PRO A 125 -23.45 14.03 4.87
CA PRO A 125 -22.52 12.91 4.67
C PRO A 125 -21.79 12.90 3.33
N PHE A 126 -22.39 13.48 2.28
CA PHE A 126 -21.73 13.57 0.99
C PHE A 126 -20.38 14.29 1.06
N PHE A 127 -20.19 15.19 2.03
CA PHE A 127 -18.91 15.87 2.19
C PHE A 127 -17.75 14.91 2.50
N LYS A 128 -18.01 13.77 3.15
CA LYS A 128 -16.99 12.71 3.34
C LYS A 128 -16.49 12.17 2.00
N VAL A 129 -17.39 12.01 1.03
CA VAL A 129 -17.03 11.62 -0.34
C VAL A 129 -16.23 12.75 -1.01
N VAL A 130 -16.65 14.01 -0.87
CA VAL A 130 -15.96 15.17 -1.45
C VAL A 130 -14.54 15.32 -0.91
N HIS A 131 -14.32 15.09 0.40
CA HIS A 131 -13.02 15.23 1.06
C HIS A 131 -11.96 14.26 0.50
N SER A 132 -12.40 13.14 -0.09
CA SER A 132 -11.51 12.21 -0.78
C SER A 132 -10.89 12.76 -2.08
N TYR A 133 -11.34 13.93 -2.55
CA TYR A 133 -10.84 14.62 -3.75
C TYR A 133 -9.90 15.78 -3.40
N GLY A 134 -9.42 16.52 -4.40
CA GLY A 134 -8.56 17.70 -4.23
C GLY A 134 -7.07 17.45 -4.47
N SER A 135 -6.28 18.50 -4.30
CA SER A 135 -4.83 18.43 -4.47
C SER A 135 -4.18 17.54 -3.41
N ARG A 136 -3.37 16.59 -3.86
CA ARG A 136 -2.64 15.63 -3.00
C ARG A 136 -1.19 15.51 -3.44
N THR A 137 -0.30 15.33 -2.46
CA THR A 137 1.13 15.09 -2.67
C THR A 137 1.47 13.61 -2.63
N GLU A 138 0.68 12.80 -1.92
CA GLU A 138 0.90 11.37 -1.73
C GLU A 138 -0.38 10.55 -1.96
N ASP A 139 -0.22 9.26 -2.25
CA ASP A 139 -1.35 8.33 -2.34
C ASP A 139 -1.83 8.00 -0.92
N ASP A 140 -3.05 8.42 -0.61
CA ASP A 140 -3.66 8.15 0.68
C ASP A 140 -3.94 6.64 0.82
N ASN A 141 -3.72 6.13 2.03
CA ASN A 141 -4.08 4.76 2.40
C ASN A 141 -5.51 4.63 2.86
N GLU A 142 -6.25 5.74 2.96
CA GLU A 142 -7.67 5.73 3.24
C GLU A 142 -8.38 4.79 2.27
N THR A 143 -8.93 3.67 2.77
CA THR A 143 -9.72 2.69 2.01
C THR A 143 -11.23 2.85 2.19
N TYR A 144 -11.65 3.88 2.92
CA TYR A 144 -13.04 4.15 3.24
C TYR A 144 -13.89 4.50 2.00
N ASP A 145 -15.06 3.87 1.86
CA ASP A 145 -16.04 4.12 0.78
C ASP A 145 -16.92 5.34 1.03
N ALA A 146 -16.99 5.83 2.27
CA ALA A 146 -17.94 6.87 2.66
C ALA A 146 -19.39 6.55 2.26
N PHE A 147 -19.79 5.26 2.32
CA PHE A 147 -21.17 4.88 2.06
C PHE A 147 -22.09 5.49 3.14
N SER A 148 -23.12 6.20 2.69
CA SER A 148 -24.15 6.78 3.56
C SER A 148 -25.47 6.83 2.83
N GLN A 149 -26.55 6.55 3.53
CA GLN A 149 -27.90 6.59 2.99
C GLN A 149 -28.89 7.11 4.03
N ILE A 150 -29.92 7.80 3.55
CA ILE A 150 -31.11 8.16 4.32
C ILE A 150 -32.33 7.86 3.46
N THR A 151 -33.38 7.32 4.06
CA THR A 151 -34.60 6.95 3.34
C THR A 151 -35.79 7.25 4.23
N SER A 152 -36.73 8.03 3.72
CA SER A 152 -38.01 8.29 4.37
C SER A 152 -39.00 7.24 3.89
N VAL A 153 -39.43 6.34 4.79
CA VAL A 153 -40.34 5.24 4.44
C VAL A 153 -41.72 5.76 4.03
N GLU A 154 -42.17 6.87 4.63
CA GLU A 154 -43.50 7.46 4.36
C GLU A 154 -43.55 8.17 3.00
N SER A 155 -42.53 8.97 2.70
CA SER A 155 -42.47 9.72 1.44
C SER A 155 -41.83 8.94 0.29
N GLN A 156 -41.09 7.87 0.58
CA GLN A 156 -40.20 7.17 -0.35
C GLN A 156 -39.07 8.04 -0.92
N ASP A 157 -38.83 9.22 -0.34
CA ASP A 157 -37.66 10.05 -0.65
C ASP A 157 -36.39 9.40 -0.09
N TYR A 158 -35.28 9.55 -0.80
CA TYR A 158 -34.01 9.05 -0.33
C TYR A 158 -32.81 9.85 -0.82
N GLU A 159 -31.72 9.78 -0.05
CA GLU A 159 -30.40 10.20 -0.49
C GLU A 159 -29.39 9.08 -0.24
N ILE A 160 -28.47 8.90 -1.17
CA ILE A 160 -27.40 7.91 -1.10
C ILE A 160 -26.12 8.52 -1.64
N CYS A 161 -25.01 8.30 -0.94
CA CYS A 161 -23.68 8.61 -1.46
C CYS A 161 -22.67 7.53 -1.13
N TYR A 162 -21.66 7.43 -1.99
CA TYR A 162 -20.54 6.52 -1.81
C TYR A 162 -19.41 6.87 -2.77
N ASN A 163 -18.24 6.27 -2.53
CA ASN A 163 -17.06 6.43 -3.37
C ASN A 163 -16.65 5.07 -3.96
N LEU A 164 -16.88 4.89 -5.27
CA LEU A 164 -16.52 3.66 -5.97
C LEU A 164 -15.08 3.70 -6.44
N ARG A 165 -14.31 2.68 -6.08
CA ARG A 165 -12.90 2.57 -6.43
C ARG A 165 -12.67 1.49 -7.48
N TYR A 166 -11.80 1.78 -8.44
CA TYR A 166 -11.54 0.92 -9.58
C TYR A 166 -10.12 1.14 -10.12
N PHE A 167 -9.66 0.23 -10.96
CA PHE A 167 -8.32 0.27 -11.53
C PHE A 167 -8.37 0.62 -13.02
N GLU A 168 -7.56 1.58 -13.45
CA GLU A 168 -7.42 1.92 -14.86
C GLU A 168 -5.97 1.79 -15.32
N LEU A 169 -5.81 1.45 -16.60
CA LEU A 169 -4.52 1.50 -17.24
C LEU A 169 -4.11 2.96 -17.44
N ASN A 170 -2.97 3.34 -16.87
CA ASN A 170 -2.49 4.72 -16.88
C ASN A 170 -1.74 5.09 -18.18
N GLY A 171 -1.49 4.13 -19.06
CA GLY A 171 -0.74 4.31 -20.31
C GLY A 171 0.74 4.66 -20.10
N ARG A 172 1.26 4.52 -18.87
CA ARG A 172 2.65 4.80 -18.50
C ARG A 172 3.45 3.49 -18.44
N VAL A 173 4.68 3.55 -18.94
CA VAL A 173 5.69 2.45 -18.93
C VAL A 173 6.89 2.97 -18.10
N PRO A 174 7.56 2.16 -17.23
CA PRO A 174 7.67 0.70 -17.30
C PRO A 174 7.14 -0.15 -16.13
N GLU A 175 6.92 0.39 -14.93
CA GLU A 175 6.94 -0.48 -13.73
C GLU A 175 5.55 -0.89 -13.18
N ASN A 176 4.56 0.00 -13.31
CA ASN A 176 3.17 -0.27 -12.92
C ASN A 176 2.17 0.40 -13.89
N PRO A 177 1.52 -0.39 -14.78
CA PRO A 177 0.58 0.14 -15.76
C PRO A 177 -0.78 0.48 -15.15
N TRP A 178 -1.04 0.11 -13.90
CA TRP A 178 -2.32 0.31 -13.24
C TRP A 178 -2.28 1.50 -12.29
N SER A 179 -3.38 2.25 -12.25
CA SER A 179 -3.62 3.28 -11.26
C SER A 179 -4.96 3.09 -10.59
N LEU A 180 -4.97 3.21 -9.26
CA LEU A 180 -6.20 3.32 -8.50
C LEU A 180 -6.90 4.64 -8.86
N ARG A 181 -8.20 4.54 -9.10
CA ARG A 181 -9.11 5.61 -9.45
C ARG A 181 -10.35 5.49 -8.57
N GLN A 182 -11.08 6.59 -8.49
CA GLN A 182 -12.28 6.68 -7.68
C GLN A 182 -13.32 7.57 -8.36
N THR A 183 -14.59 7.23 -8.16
CA THR A 183 -15.76 7.98 -8.60
C THR A 183 -16.67 8.20 -7.40
N GLY A 184 -16.88 9.46 -7.04
CA GLY A 184 -17.81 9.86 -6.00
C GLY A 184 -19.20 9.91 -6.61
N VAL A 185 -20.15 9.25 -5.98
CA VAL A 185 -21.54 9.24 -6.42
C VAL A 185 -22.38 9.79 -5.29
N TYR A 186 -23.24 10.74 -5.64
CA TYR A 186 -24.37 11.17 -4.82
C TYR A 186 -25.63 11.08 -5.67
N HIS A 187 -26.70 10.66 -5.04
CA HIS A 187 -28.02 10.60 -5.63
C HIS A 187 -29.06 10.98 -4.58
N LYS A 188 -29.95 11.89 -4.95
CA LYS A 188 -31.18 12.21 -4.23
C LYS A 188 -32.37 11.97 -5.12
N TYR A 189 -33.38 11.34 -4.56
CA TYR A 189 -34.64 11.08 -5.21
C TYR A 189 -35.80 11.65 -4.38
N ASN A 190 -36.67 12.40 -5.04
CA ASN A 190 -37.91 12.89 -4.46
C ASN A 190 -39.08 12.22 -5.19
N ALA A 191 -39.78 11.34 -4.48
CA ALA A 191 -40.87 10.53 -5.03
C ALA A 191 -42.12 11.36 -5.30
N ALA A 192 -42.37 12.41 -4.51
CA ALA A 192 -43.55 13.27 -4.69
C ALA A 192 -43.56 14.01 -6.04
N ILE A 193 -42.38 14.40 -6.53
CA ILE A 193 -42.23 15.19 -7.78
C ILE A 193 -41.65 14.32 -8.91
N GLY A 194 -41.19 13.09 -8.63
CA GLY A 194 -40.50 12.24 -9.60
C GLY A 194 -39.14 12.80 -10.02
N LYS A 195 -38.48 13.56 -9.14
CA LYS A 195 -37.24 14.28 -9.46
C LYS A 195 -36.02 13.54 -8.90
N SER A 196 -34.99 13.39 -9.73
CA SER A 196 -33.72 12.80 -9.33
C SER A 196 -32.55 13.75 -9.57
N VAL A 197 -31.62 13.82 -8.62
CA VAL A 197 -30.42 14.64 -8.69
C VAL A 197 -29.20 13.78 -8.44
N TRP A 198 -28.31 13.72 -9.43
CA TRP A 198 -27.06 13.00 -9.36
C TRP A 198 -25.88 13.95 -9.39
N ILE A 199 -24.95 13.78 -8.45
CA ILE A 199 -23.67 14.48 -8.47
C ILE A 199 -22.56 13.44 -8.54
N PHE A 200 -21.82 13.47 -9.65
CA PHE A 200 -20.66 12.63 -9.88
C PHE A 200 -19.38 13.42 -9.71
N LEU A 201 -18.52 12.96 -8.82
CA LEU A 201 -17.15 13.41 -8.72
C LEU A 201 -16.28 12.46 -9.53
N ARG A 202 -15.73 12.96 -10.63
CA ARG A 202 -14.88 12.20 -11.54
C ARG A 202 -15.47 10.85 -12.02
N PRO A 203 -16.62 10.86 -12.72
CA PRO A 203 -17.14 9.64 -13.36
C PRO A 203 -16.13 9.08 -14.38
N SER A 204 -15.99 7.74 -14.42
CA SER A 204 -15.12 7.06 -15.39
C SER A 204 -15.72 7.15 -16.80
N GLU A 205 -14.88 7.09 -17.84
CA GLU A 205 -15.38 7.10 -19.22
C GLU A 205 -16.35 5.93 -19.49
N ARG A 206 -16.09 4.78 -18.87
CA ARG A 206 -16.97 3.60 -18.98
C ARG A 206 -18.33 3.89 -18.34
N MET A 207 -18.34 4.48 -17.15
CA MET A 207 -19.57 4.87 -16.46
C MET A 207 -20.38 5.87 -17.29
N ILE A 208 -19.74 6.91 -17.85
CA ILE A 208 -20.41 7.90 -18.69
C ILE A 208 -21.02 7.24 -19.94
N LYS A 209 -20.28 6.36 -20.62
CA LYS A 209 -20.77 5.64 -21.81
C LYS A 209 -21.96 4.74 -21.49
N LEU A 210 -21.90 4.01 -20.37
CA LEU A 210 -22.99 3.16 -19.94
C LEU A 210 -24.22 4.00 -19.58
N LEU A 211 -24.05 5.11 -18.86
CA LEU A 211 -25.12 6.05 -18.54
C LEU A 211 -25.78 6.59 -19.82
N GLU A 212 -24.98 7.07 -20.77
CA GLU A 212 -25.49 7.61 -22.04
C GLU A 212 -26.26 6.56 -22.85
N ASN A 213 -25.77 5.31 -22.89
CA ASN A 213 -26.47 4.23 -23.59
C ASN A 213 -27.80 3.87 -22.93
N THR A 214 -27.84 3.81 -21.60
CA THR A 214 -29.07 3.52 -20.85
C THR A 214 -30.07 4.64 -21.01
N LEU A 215 -29.65 5.91 -20.88
CA LEU A 215 -30.54 7.06 -21.10
C LEU A 215 -31.14 7.06 -22.52
N ARG A 216 -30.37 6.69 -23.55
CA ARG A 216 -30.87 6.56 -24.93
C ARG A 216 -31.86 5.41 -25.12
N TYR A 217 -31.68 4.33 -24.37
CA TYR A 217 -32.59 3.18 -24.42
C TYR A 217 -33.90 3.49 -23.69
N ASP A 218 -33.80 4.14 -22.54
CA ASP A 218 -34.94 4.54 -21.72
C ASP A 218 -35.76 5.64 -22.40
N SER A 219 -35.11 6.59 -23.08
CA SER A 219 -35.81 7.61 -23.88
C SER A 219 -36.65 7.03 -25.03
N ALA A 220 -36.30 5.83 -25.51
CA ALA A 220 -36.98 5.15 -26.60
C ALA A 220 -38.15 4.26 -26.13
N ASN A 221 -38.19 3.88 -24.85
CA ASN A 221 -39.22 3.01 -24.27
C ASN A 221 -39.97 3.80 -23.19
N SER A 222 -41.22 4.17 -23.49
CA SER A 222 -41.99 5.23 -22.86
C SER A 222 -42.47 5.01 -21.40
N SER A 223 -41.67 4.40 -20.52
CA SER A 223 -42.01 4.27 -19.10
C SER A 223 -40.75 4.20 -18.24
N ILE A 224 -40.24 5.36 -17.83
CA ILE A 224 -39.25 5.44 -16.75
C ILE A 224 -40.04 5.42 -15.45
N ASP A 225 -39.94 4.30 -14.74
CA ASP A 225 -40.53 4.10 -13.43
C ASP A 225 -39.60 4.67 -12.34
N THR A 226 -40.17 5.22 -11.29
CA THR A 226 -39.61 5.64 -9.99
C THR A 226 -38.43 4.77 -9.51
N ARG A 227 -38.49 3.45 -9.72
CA ARG A 227 -37.46 2.46 -9.37
C ARG A 227 -36.43 2.16 -10.46
N ALA A 228 -36.68 2.55 -11.71
CA ALA A 228 -35.71 2.46 -12.80
C ALA A 228 -34.44 3.26 -12.48
N VAL A 229 -34.53 4.30 -11.65
CA VAL A 229 -33.37 5.13 -11.26
C VAL A 229 -32.33 4.35 -10.44
N LEU A 230 -32.71 3.27 -9.74
CA LEU A 230 -31.76 2.41 -9.03
C LEU A 230 -30.89 1.55 -9.96
N ILE A 231 -31.33 1.32 -11.21
CA ILE A 231 -30.54 0.58 -12.20
C ILE A 231 -29.20 1.28 -12.48
N TYR A 232 -29.17 2.61 -12.33
CA TYR A 232 -27.96 3.39 -12.52
C TYR A 232 -26.90 3.03 -11.47
N HIS A 233 -27.28 2.79 -10.21
CA HIS A 233 -26.34 2.34 -9.18
C HIS A 233 -25.71 0.99 -9.55
N ALA A 234 -26.53 0.02 -9.99
CA ALA A 234 -26.05 -1.28 -10.45
C ALA A 234 -25.13 -1.16 -11.67
N LEU A 235 -25.43 -0.25 -12.60
CA LEU A 235 -24.61 0.04 -13.77
C LEU A 235 -23.27 0.68 -13.39
N PHE A 236 -23.23 1.55 -12.39
CA PHE A 236 -21.98 2.16 -11.91
C PHE A 236 -21.10 1.16 -11.16
N ILE A 237 -21.70 0.27 -10.37
CA ILE A 237 -21.03 -0.87 -9.75
C ILE A 237 -20.40 -1.75 -10.84
N SER A 238 -21.16 -2.11 -11.88
CA SER A 238 -20.67 -2.87 -13.03
C SER A 238 -19.46 -2.21 -13.71
N ALA A 239 -19.53 -0.88 -13.89
CA ALA A 239 -18.44 -0.11 -14.48
C ALA A 239 -17.16 -0.20 -13.64
N ALA A 240 -17.29 -0.14 -12.31
CA ALA A 240 -16.16 -0.25 -11.37
C ALA A 240 -15.59 -1.69 -11.32
N LEU A 241 -16.46 -2.71 -11.37
CA LEU A 241 -16.06 -4.13 -11.30
C LEU A 241 -15.27 -4.60 -12.54
N HIS A 242 -15.52 -4.00 -13.71
CA HIS A 242 -14.98 -4.43 -14.99
C HIS A 242 -13.46 -4.67 -15.04
N SER A 243 -12.67 -3.82 -14.38
CA SER A 243 -11.19 -3.89 -14.44
C SER A 243 -10.54 -4.87 -13.47
N TRP A 244 -11.28 -5.36 -12.46
CA TRP A 244 -10.69 -6.06 -11.32
C TRP A 244 -10.04 -7.38 -11.71
N LYS A 245 -10.69 -8.16 -12.58
CA LYS A 245 -10.13 -9.42 -13.08
C LYS A 245 -8.73 -9.24 -13.68
N SER A 246 -8.57 -8.26 -14.57
CA SER A 246 -7.31 -7.98 -15.26
C SER A 246 -6.24 -7.49 -14.31
N TYR A 247 -6.61 -6.63 -13.35
CA TYR A 247 -5.69 -6.14 -12.34
C TYR A 247 -5.22 -7.24 -11.37
N ILE A 248 -6.13 -8.08 -10.88
CA ILE A 248 -5.79 -9.23 -10.02
C ILE A 248 -4.86 -10.19 -10.76
N SER A 249 -5.13 -10.47 -12.04
CA SER A 249 -4.26 -11.29 -12.87
C SER A 249 -2.86 -10.68 -13.07
N PHE A 250 -2.75 -9.35 -13.11
CA PHE A 250 -1.45 -8.66 -13.12
C PHE A 250 -0.70 -8.87 -11.79
N LEU A 251 -1.35 -8.72 -10.64
CA LEU A 251 -0.72 -9.02 -9.34
C LEU A 251 -0.29 -10.48 -9.21
N GLU A 252 -1.13 -11.40 -9.68
CA GLU A 252 -0.81 -12.83 -9.74
C GLU A 252 0.43 -13.09 -10.60
N SER A 253 0.58 -12.40 -11.73
CA SER A 253 1.75 -12.55 -12.59
C SER A 253 3.06 -12.10 -11.91
N LYS A 254 2.98 -11.08 -11.03
CA LYS A 254 4.13 -10.65 -10.21
C LYS A 254 4.48 -11.71 -9.18
N LEU A 255 3.48 -12.30 -8.52
CA LEU A 255 3.71 -13.37 -7.55
C LEU A 255 4.33 -14.61 -8.22
N LYS A 256 3.86 -15.00 -9.40
CA LYS A 256 4.37 -16.18 -10.12
C LYS A 256 5.86 -16.10 -10.39
N LYS A 257 6.38 -14.92 -10.74
CA LYS A 257 7.83 -14.70 -10.94
C LYS A 257 8.62 -14.99 -9.66
N ALA A 258 8.14 -14.49 -8.51
CA ALA A 258 8.79 -14.76 -7.23
C ALA A 258 8.66 -16.23 -6.79
N GLU A 259 7.50 -16.86 -7.06
CA GLU A 259 7.30 -18.29 -6.80
C GLU A 259 8.24 -19.18 -7.64
N GLU A 260 8.46 -18.84 -8.90
CA GLU A 260 9.42 -19.54 -9.76
C GLU A 260 10.84 -19.45 -9.19
N ILE A 261 11.29 -18.25 -8.79
CA ILE A 261 12.58 -18.07 -8.13
C ILE A 261 12.65 -18.97 -6.88
N SER A 262 11.62 -18.97 -6.03
CA SER A 262 11.62 -19.78 -4.81
C SER A 262 11.67 -21.29 -5.05
N ARG A 263 11.03 -21.78 -6.11
CA ARG A 263 10.94 -23.22 -6.42
C ARG A 263 12.23 -23.77 -7.03
N PHE A 264 12.92 -22.95 -7.82
CA PHE A 264 14.12 -23.37 -8.56
C PHE A 264 15.43 -22.98 -7.88
N SER A 265 15.37 -22.21 -6.79
CA SER A 265 16.55 -21.89 -5.97
C SER A 265 17.01 -23.10 -5.18
N ASN A 266 18.24 -23.56 -5.42
CA ASN A 266 18.81 -24.65 -4.65
C ASN A 266 19.20 -24.19 -3.25
N ALA A 267 18.70 -24.86 -2.21
CA ALA A 267 19.11 -24.57 -0.83
C ALA A 267 20.61 -24.90 -0.61
N ASP A 268 21.10 -25.97 -1.24
CA ASP A 268 22.41 -26.54 -0.91
C ASP A 268 23.56 -26.09 -1.82
N GLN A 269 23.30 -25.53 -3.01
CA GLN A 269 24.37 -25.10 -3.93
C GLN A 269 24.00 -23.81 -4.64
N SER A 270 24.74 -22.73 -4.35
CA SER A 270 24.85 -21.60 -5.28
C SER A 270 25.72 -22.04 -6.46
N ASN A 271 25.17 -22.81 -7.38
CA ASN A 271 25.84 -23.05 -8.65
C ASN A 271 25.99 -21.70 -9.39
N ARG A 272 26.98 -21.58 -10.28
CA ARG A 272 27.12 -20.39 -11.15
C ARG A 272 25.88 -20.09 -12.02
N ASN A 273 24.96 -21.06 -12.15
CA ASN A 273 23.68 -20.97 -12.86
C ASN A 273 22.45 -20.97 -11.93
N ASP A 274 22.64 -20.81 -10.62
CA ASP A 274 21.53 -20.69 -9.66
C ASP A 274 20.88 -19.31 -9.79
N TYR A 275 19.58 -19.21 -9.57
CA TYR A 275 18.91 -17.90 -9.58
C TYR A 275 19.53 -17.05 -8.46
N ALA A 276 19.98 -15.84 -8.82
CA ALA A 276 20.50 -14.89 -7.85
C ALA A 276 19.34 -14.46 -6.94
N LEU A 277 19.14 -15.19 -5.85
CA LEU A 277 18.25 -14.81 -4.77
C LEU A 277 18.89 -13.62 -4.06
N ASP A 278 18.55 -12.45 -4.56
CA ASP A 278 18.93 -11.17 -3.98
C ASP A 278 17.82 -10.69 -3.04
N PHE A 279 18.23 -9.89 -2.06
CA PHE A 279 17.33 -9.29 -1.06
C PHE A 279 16.20 -8.47 -1.71
N SER A 280 16.46 -7.90 -2.89
CA SER A 280 15.45 -7.23 -3.72
C SER A 280 14.19 -8.08 -3.97
N THR A 281 14.31 -9.39 -4.12
CA THR A 281 13.15 -10.29 -4.32
C THR A 281 12.23 -10.32 -3.09
N CYS A 282 12.81 -10.29 -1.88
CA CYS A 282 12.04 -10.20 -0.64
C CYS A 282 11.34 -8.84 -0.50
N GLN A 283 12.01 -7.74 -0.89
CA GLN A 283 11.42 -6.40 -0.89
C GLN A 283 10.27 -6.27 -1.90
N GLU A 284 10.42 -6.87 -3.08
CA GLU A 284 9.36 -6.92 -4.09
C GLU A 284 8.14 -7.71 -3.60
N LEU A 285 8.35 -8.84 -2.94
CA LEU A 285 7.28 -9.63 -2.33
C LEU A 285 6.58 -8.87 -1.20
N GLU A 286 7.30 -8.15 -0.35
CA GLU A 286 6.68 -7.33 0.69
C GLU A 286 5.86 -6.17 0.09
N THR A 287 6.38 -5.54 -0.95
CA THR A 287 5.64 -4.53 -1.71
C THR A 287 4.37 -5.13 -2.33
N LEU A 288 4.44 -6.36 -2.84
CA LEU A 288 3.30 -7.07 -3.38
C LEU A 288 2.29 -7.44 -2.29
N ARG A 289 2.75 -7.91 -1.14
CA ARG A 289 1.91 -8.23 0.03
C ARG A 289 1.12 -7.02 0.49
N TYR A 290 1.79 -5.87 0.63
CA TYR A 290 1.14 -4.60 0.96
C TYR A 290 0.05 -4.22 -0.06
N LYS A 291 0.35 -4.37 -1.36
CA LYS A 291 -0.64 -4.13 -2.43
C LYS A 291 -1.84 -5.08 -2.35
N LEU A 292 -1.62 -6.37 -2.05
CA LEU A 292 -2.68 -7.36 -1.90
C LEU A 292 -3.58 -7.03 -0.69
N LEU A 293 -3.01 -6.58 0.43
CA LEU A 293 -3.76 -6.11 1.60
C LEU A 293 -4.62 -4.90 1.27
N LYS A 294 -4.04 -3.88 0.61
CA LYS A 294 -4.79 -2.70 0.15
C LYS A 294 -5.95 -3.12 -0.76
N VAL A 295 -5.70 -4.06 -1.67
CA VAL A 295 -6.74 -4.60 -2.57
C VAL A 295 -7.87 -5.31 -1.84
N LEU A 296 -7.57 -6.11 -0.82
CA LEU A 296 -8.60 -6.76 -0.01
C LEU A 296 -9.51 -5.72 0.66
N ALA A 297 -8.93 -4.69 1.28
CA ALA A 297 -9.69 -3.62 1.91
C ALA A 297 -10.57 -2.85 0.91
N LEU A 298 -10.07 -2.61 -0.32
CA LEU A 298 -10.85 -1.97 -1.39
C LEU A 298 -12.02 -2.85 -1.88
N LEU A 299 -11.80 -4.16 -1.99
CA LEU A 299 -12.85 -5.11 -2.39
C LEU A 299 -13.93 -5.21 -1.31
N GLU A 300 -13.55 -5.26 -0.03
CA GLU A 300 -14.47 -5.27 1.11
C GLU A 300 -15.29 -3.97 1.18
N SER A 301 -14.64 -2.82 0.96
CA SER A 301 -15.33 -1.54 0.85
C SER A 301 -16.32 -1.51 -0.33
N THR A 302 -15.96 -2.09 -1.47
CA THR A 302 -16.88 -2.20 -2.62
C THR A 302 -18.05 -3.14 -2.31
N GLU A 303 -17.80 -4.25 -1.62
CA GLU A 303 -18.84 -5.18 -1.15
C GLU A 303 -19.83 -4.49 -0.20
N ASN A 304 -19.36 -3.63 0.71
CA ASN A 304 -20.22 -2.82 1.58
C ASN A 304 -21.15 -1.90 0.78
N ILE A 305 -20.65 -1.26 -0.30
CA ILE A 305 -21.48 -0.44 -1.18
C ILE A 305 -22.54 -1.30 -1.87
N ILE A 306 -22.18 -2.45 -2.43
CA ILE A 306 -23.10 -3.35 -3.14
C ILE A 306 -24.21 -3.82 -2.18
N ASN A 307 -23.84 -4.28 -0.99
CA ASN A 307 -24.79 -4.68 0.05
C ASN A 307 -25.66 -3.51 0.53
N GLY A 308 -25.07 -2.32 0.65
CA GLY A 308 -25.81 -1.10 1.00
C GLY A 308 -26.88 -0.74 -0.02
N VAL A 309 -26.56 -0.84 -1.32
CA VAL A 309 -27.52 -0.65 -2.43
C VAL A 309 -28.57 -1.76 -2.46
N ALA A 310 -28.18 -3.01 -2.19
CA ALA A 310 -29.11 -4.15 -2.12
C ALA A 310 -30.16 -3.96 -1.01
N LEU A 311 -29.69 -3.61 0.20
CA LEU A 311 -30.56 -3.31 1.33
C LEU A 311 -31.43 -2.07 1.09
N HIS A 312 -30.90 -1.07 0.39
CA HIS A 312 -31.66 0.11 0.01
C HIS A 312 -32.81 -0.27 -0.93
N HIS A 313 -32.53 -1.10 -1.93
CA HIS A 313 -33.51 -1.62 -2.86
C HIS A 313 -34.61 -2.42 -2.15
N GLU A 314 -34.26 -3.28 -1.19
CA GLU A 314 -35.23 -4.06 -0.40
C GLU A 314 -36.19 -3.18 0.42
N LYS A 315 -35.70 -2.05 0.95
CA LYS A 315 -36.52 -1.12 1.76
C LYS A 315 -37.61 -0.40 0.95
N LEU A 316 -37.46 -0.31 -0.37
CA LEU A 316 -38.41 0.38 -1.24
C LEU A 316 -39.51 -0.60 -1.69
N GLN A 317 -40.68 -0.52 -1.07
CA GLN A 317 -41.81 -1.46 -1.28
C GLN A 317 -42.40 -1.38 -2.70
N CYS A 318 -42.40 -2.48 -3.47
CA CYS A 318 -43.03 -2.56 -4.80
C CYS A 318 -44.56 -2.54 -4.71
N THR A 319 -45.21 -1.70 -5.52
CA THR A 319 -46.66 -1.53 -5.53
C THR A 319 -47.32 -1.93 -6.86
N THR A 320 -46.55 -2.09 -7.94
CA THR A 320 -47.04 -2.41 -9.30
C THR A 320 -46.31 -3.59 -9.96
N GLU A 321 -46.96 -4.23 -10.95
CA GLU A 321 -46.39 -5.38 -11.69
C GLU A 321 -45.16 -4.99 -12.55
N THR A 322 -45.13 -3.78 -13.11
CA THR A 322 -43.99 -3.29 -13.91
C THR A 322 -42.77 -3.01 -13.04
N GLU A 323 -42.99 -2.50 -11.82
CA GLU A 323 -41.95 -2.33 -10.80
C GLU A 323 -41.36 -3.68 -10.37
N GLN A 324 -42.18 -4.73 -10.33
CA GLN A 324 -41.76 -6.07 -9.92
C GLN A 324 -40.76 -6.68 -10.90
N ASN A 325 -40.98 -6.52 -12.21
CA ASN A 325 -40.04 -6.98 -13.25
C ASN A 325 -38.70 -6.22 -13.22
N HIS A 326 -38.73 -4.90 -13.01
CA HIS A 326 -37.50 -4.09 -12.89
C HIS A 326 -36.74 -4.43 -11.61
N ASN A 327 -37.46 -4.67 -10.52
CA ASN A 327 -36.91 -5.14 -9.25
C ASN A 327 -36.19 -6.50 -9.42
N GLU A 328 -36.81 -7.48 -10.09
CA GLU A 328 -36.19 -8.79 -10.31
C GLU A 328 -34.89 -8.68 -11.13
N ARG A 329 -34.89 -7.85 -12.19
CA ARG A 329 -33.68 -7.59 -12.99
C ARG A 329 -32.58 -6.94 -12.17
N LEU A 330 -32.92 -5.96 -11.34
CA LEU A 330 -31.98 -5.27 -10.46
C LEU A 330 -31.41 -6.21 -9.39
N THR A 331 -32.26 -6.99 -8.73
CA THR A 331 -31.87 -8.00 -7.73
C THR A 331 -30.93 -9.02 -8.35
N THR A 332 -31.29 -9.59 -9.51
CA THR A 332 -30.44 -10.55 -10.23
C THR A 332 -29.08 -9.96 -10.60
N ALA A 333 -29.04 -8.69 -11.03
CA ALA A 333 -27.80 -8.00 -11.36
C ALA A 333 -26.92 -7.79 -10.11
N ILE A 334 -27.51 -7.34 -9.01
CA ILE A 334 -26.83 -7.14 -7.72
C ILE A 334 -26.26 -8.46 -7.20
N ASP A 335 -27.03 -9.54 -7.21
CA ASP A 335 -26.59 -10.88 -6.79
C ASP A 335 -25.41 -11.38 -7.64
N GLY A 336 -25.44 -11.08 -8.94
CA GLY A 336 -24.31 -11.31 -9.85
C GLY A 336 -23.05 -10.55 -9.43
N TYR A 337 -23.18 -9.27 -9.06
CA TYR A 337 -22.06 -8.45 -8.60
C TYR A 337 -21.53 -8.88 -7.22
N ILE A 338 -22.41 -9.30 -6.29
CA ILE A 338 -22.02 -9.89 -5.00
C ILE A 338 -21.20 -11.17 -5.24
N SER A 339 -21.63 -12.01 -6.17
CA SER A 339 -20.91 -13.22 -6.54
C SER A 339 -19.53 -12.91 -7.15
N GLU A 340 -19.47 -11.90 -8.04
CA GLU A 340 -18.22 -11.46 -8.69
C GLU A 340 -17.22 -10.86 -7.69
N ILE A 341 -17.66 -9.97 -6.79
CA ILE A 341 -16.78 -9.36 -5.78
C ILE A 341 -16.28 -10.42 -4.79
N THR A 342 -17.14 -11.35 -4.36
CA THR A 342 -16.77 -12.46 -3.47
C THR A 342 -15.71 -13.35 -4.12
N TYR A 343 -15.87 -13.66 -5.40
CA TYR A 343 -14.87 -14.40 -6.17
C TYR A 343 -13.53 -13.66 -6.23
N HIS A 344 -13.53 -12.35 -6.48
CA HIS A 344 -12.32 -11.54 -6.48
C HIS A 344 -11.64 -11.48 -5.10
N ARG A 345 -12.40 -11.31 -4.02
CA ARG A 345 -11.90 -11.30 -2.65
C ARG A 345 -11.22 -12.62 -2.27
N ASN A 346 -11.87 -13.75 -2.58
CA ASN A 346 -11.32 -15.09 -2.36
C ASN A 346 -10.02 -15.32 -3.16
N ARG A 347 -9.97 -14.86 -4.41
CA ARG A 347 -8.75 -14.93 -5.23
C ARG A 347 -7.61 -14.14 -4.63
N VAL A 348 -7.85 -12.90 -4.20
CA VAL A 348 -6.81 -12.06 -3.61
C VAL A 348 -6.35 -12.62 -2.26
N SER A 349 -7.26 -13.15 -1.45
CA SER A 349 -6.93 -13.83 -0.20
C SER A 349 -5.99 -15.03 -0.43
N ALA A 350 -6.31 -15.87 -1.43
CA ALA A 350 -5.43 -16.97 -1.83
C ALA A 350 -4.06 -16.49 -2.34
N LEU A 351 -4.01 -15.38 -3.11
CA LEU A 351 -2.74 -14.77 -3.53
C LEU A 351 -1.94 -14.22 -2.35
N LEU A 352 -2.58 -13.62 -1.35
CA LEU A 352 -1.92 -13.12 -0.16
C LEU A 352 -1.32 -14.26 0.67
N GLN A 353 -2.06 -15.36 0.84
CA GLN A 353 -1.56 -16.56 1.52
C GLN A 353 -0.35 -17.14 0.78
N ARG A 354 -0.44 -17.28 -0.54
CA ARG A 354 0.69 -17.74 -1.37
C ARG A 354 1.89 -16.81 -1.27
N CYS A 355 1.69 -15.50 -1.36
CA CYS A 355 2.74 -14.49 -1.20
C CYS A 355 3.45 -14.62 0.15
N THR A 356 2.69 -14.81 1.22
CA THR A 356 3.22 -15.00 2.58
C THR A 356 4.03 -16.31 2.68
N SER A 357 3.53 -17.40 2.12
CA SER A 357 4.25 -18.69 2.09
C SER A 357 5.54 -18.61 1.27
N THR A 358 5.52 -17.93 0.12
CA THR A 358 6.70 -17.73 -0.73
C THR A 358 7.74 -16.87 -0.01
N ALA A 359 7.34 -15.78 0.63
CA ALA A 359 8.24 -14.93 1.41
C ALA A 359 8.92 -15.72 2.55
N LYS A 360 8.14 -16.55 3.28
CA LYS A 360 8.68 -17.45 4.32
C LYS A 360 9.70 -18.43 3.74
N LEU A 361 9.37 -19.11 2.64
CA LEU A 361 10.27 -20.06 1.99
C LEU A 361 11.58 -19.39 1.55
N LEU A 362 11.50 -18.21 0.93
CA LEU A 362 12.68 -17.46 0.52
C LEU A 362 13.54 -17.03 1.70
N SER A 363 12.92 -16.55 2.79
CA SER A 363 13.64 -16.23 4.02
C SER A 363 14.34 -17.45 4.61
N SER A 364 13.70 -18.62 4.59
CA SER A 364 14.31 -19.87 5.07
C SER A 364 15.48 -20.32 4.18
N ILE A 365 15.37 -20.18 2.85
CA ILE A 365 16.46 -20.48 1.92
C ILE A 365 17.65 -19.54 2.17
N LEU A 366 17.40 -18.24 2.33
CA LEU A 366 18.44 -17.25 2.62
C LEU A 366 19.13 -17.53 3.96
N ALA A 367 18.36 -17.88 5.01
CA ALA A 367 18.90 -18.25 6.30
C ALA A 367 19.78 -19.52 6.22
N HIS A 368 19.34 -20.54 5.48
CA HIS A 368 20.10 -21.77 5.27
C HIS A 368 21.41 -21.52 4.51
N ARG A 369 21.37 -20.71 3.45
CA ARG A 369 22.57 -20.30 2.70
C ARG A 369 23.55 -19.55 3.58
N ASN A 370 23.05 -18.61 4.39
CA ASN A 370 23.90 -17.86 5.31
C ASN A 370 24.55 -18.78 6.35
N ALA A 371 23.78 -19.70 6.95
CA ALA A 371 24.30 -20.69 7.89
C ALA A 371 25.38 -21.58 7.25
N LYS A 372 25.18 -22.02 6.01
CA LYS A 372 26.17 -22.81 5.27
C LYS A 372 27.45 -22.02 4.98
N LEU A 373 27.34 -20.76 4.56
CA LEU A 373 28.51 -19.89 4.33
C LEU A 373 29.33 -19.68 5.62
N VAL A 374 28.66 -19.53 6.77
CA VAL A 374 29.31 -19.44 8.09
C VAL A 374 30.03 -20.75 8.44
N LEU A 375 29.41 -21.91 8.15
CA LEU A 375 30.07 -23.21 8.36
C LEU A 375 31.30 -23.39 7.47
N GLU A 376 31.22 -23.04 6.19
CA GLU A 376 32.37 -23.11 5.27
C GLU A 376 33.49 -22.16 5.70
N ALA A 377 33.16 -20.94 6.15
CA ALA A 377 34.13 -19.98 6.67
C ALA A 377 34.81 -20.45 7.97
N THR A 378 34.04 -21.07 8.87
CA THR A 378 34.58 -21.64 10.13
C THR A 378 35.44 -22.88 9.85
N GLU A 379 35.06 -23.75 8.92
CA GLU A 379 35.90 -24.88 8.48
C GLU A 379 37.20 -24.41 7.81
N ALA A 380 37.14 -23.41 6.94
CA ALA A 380 38.33 -22.83 6.32
C ALA A 380 39.26 -22.26 7.40
N SER A 381 38.71 -21.54 8.37
CA SER A 381 39.45 -21.02 9.52
C SER A 381 40.08 -22.15 10.34
N ARG A 382 39.34 -23.24 10.63
CA ARG A 382 39.89 -24.42 11.30
C ARG A 382 41.06 -25.02 10.53
N ARG A 383 40.94 -25.19 9.21
CA ARG A 383 42.03 -25.73 8.36
C ARG A 383 43.26 -24.82 8.38
N THR A 384 43.08 -23.50 8.39
CA THR A 384 44.21 -22.57 8.53
C THR A 384 44.89 -22.68 9.90
N LEU A 385 44.13 -22.87 10.98
CA LEU A 385 44.70 -23.13 12.32
C LEU A 385 45.45 -24.46 12.37
N GLU A 386 44.90 -25.54 11.82
CA GLU A 386 45.56 -26.85 11.81
C GLU A 386 46.84 -26.86 10.98
N ALA A 387 46.86 -26.17 9.84
CA ALA A 387 48.08 -25.99 9.06
C ALA A 387 49.13 -25.21 9.85
N MET A 388 48.69 -24.18 10.59
CA MET A 388 49.55 -23.39 11.47
C MET A 388 50.11 -24.22 12.63
N GLU A 389 49.30 -25.08 13.23
CA GLU A 389 49.71 -26.02 14.29
C GLU A 389 50.71 -27.05 13.77
N LYS A 390 50.46 -27.66 12.60
CA LYS A 390 51.40 -28.60 11.97
C LYS A 390 52.71 -27.92 11.60
N LEU A 391 52.69 -26.67 11.14
CA LEU A 391 53.91 -25.90 10.90
C LEU A 391 54.65 -25.63 12.22
N ALA A 392 53.95 -25.29 13.31
CA ALA A 392 54.55 -25.10 14.63
C ALA A 392 55.18 -26.39 15.18
N ASN A 393 54.48 -27.52 15.12
CA ASN A 393 54.93 -28.81 15.65
C ASN A 393 55.95 -29.50 14.72
N GLY A 394 55.87 -29.28 13.41
CA GLY A 394 56.86 -29.75 12.43
C GLY A 394 58.23 -29.11 12.65
N GLN A 395 58.29 -27.87 13.16
CA GLN A 395 59.54 -27.26 13.63
C GLN A 395 60.11 -27.96 14.87
N GLU A 396 59.29 -28.65 15.66
CA GLU A 396 59.72 -29.36 16.87
C GLU A 396 60.39 -30.71 16.53
N GLN A 397 59.96 -31.37 15.44
CA GLN A 397 60.49 -32.66 15.00
C GLN A 397 61.79 -32.53 14.18
N GLU A 398 62.00 -31.41 13.47
CA GLU A 398 63.21 -31.11 12.66
C GLU A 398 64.32 -30.38 13.44
N ASN A 399 64.35 -30.56 14.77
CA ASN A 399 65.25 -29.90 15.72
C ASN A 399 66.76 -30.27 15.62
N LYS A 400 67.28 -30.66 14.45
CA LYS A 400 68.71 -31.01 14.30
C LYS A 400 69.53 -30.19 13.31
N ILE A 401 68.97 -29.30 12.46
CA ILE A 401 69.82 -28.57 11.50
C ILE A 401 69.42 -27.08 11.35
N SER A 402 70.24 -26.22 11.98
CA SER A 402 70.67 -24.88 11.52
C SER A 402 69.81 -23.61 11.75
N GLN A 403 70.53 -22.50 11.90
CA GLN A 403 70.14 -21.17 12.40
C GLN A 403 69.09 -20.39 11.57
N GLY A 404 68.57 -20.96 10.48
CA GLY A 404 67.52 -20.34 9.65
C GLY A 404 66.13 -20.30 10.30
N HIS A 405 65.89 -21.12 11.33
CA HIS A 405 64.56 -21.37 11.90
C HIS A 405 64.03 -20.32 12.90
N ALA A 406 64.88 -19.40 13.40
CA ALA A 406 64.45 -18.34 14.32
C ALA A 406 63.60 -17.26 13.61
N ILE A 407 63.79 -17.07 12.31
CA ILE A 407 63.04 -16.12 11.49
C ILE A 407 61.66 -16.68 11.16
N THR A 408 61.57 -17.99 10.88
CA THR A 408 60.32 -18.70 10.58
C THR A 408 59.42 -18.83 11.80
N GLY A 409 59.97 -19.14 12.98
CA GLY A 409 59.21 -19.18 14.23
C GLY A 409 58.64 -17.80 14.63
N LYS A 410 59.44 -16.74 14.50
CA LYS A 410 58.99 -15.36 14.73
C LYS A 410 57.89 -14.93 13.75
N ALA A 411 57.99 -15.32 12.48
CA ALA A 411 56.94 -15.05 11.49
C ALA A 411 55.63 -15.79 11.82
N LEU A 412 55.72 -17.04 12.29
CA LEU A 412 54.55 -17.83 12.68
C LEU A 412 53.86 -17.26 13.93
N THR A 413 54.61 -16.90 14.96
CA THR A 413 54.08 -16.25 16.16
C THR A 413 53.45 -14.90 15.81
N LEU A 414 54.09 -14.11 14.94
CA LEU A 414 53.55 -12.83 14.49
C LEU A 414 52.22 -12.99 13.73
N MET A 415 52.13 -13.99 12.85
CA MET A 415 50.87 -14.32 12.17
C MET A 415 49.80 -14.79 13.16
N ALA A 416 50.13 -15.63 14.14
CA ALA A 416 49.16 -16.11 15.13
C ALA A 416 48.65 -14.98 16.03
N THR A 417 49.53 -14.07 16.45
CA THR A 417 49.15 -12.91 17.28
C THR A 417 48.21 -11.94 16.59
N LEU A 418 48.35 -11.78 15.27
CA LEU A 418 47.42 -10.96 14.49
C LEU A 418 46.11 -11.71 14.22
N TYR A 419 46.21 -12.96 13.77
CA TYR A 419 45.06 -13.65 13.19
C TYR A 419 44.11 -14.21 14.23
N LEU A 420 44.61 -14.66 15.38
CA LEU A 420 43.82 -15.36 16.40
C LEU A 420 42.76 -14.48 17.10
N PRO A 421 43.07 -13.28 17.62
CA PRO A 421 42.06 -12.40 18.20
C PRO A 421 41.06 -11.88 17.16
N ILE A 422 41.52 -11.58 15.94
CA ILE A 422 40.67 -11.11 14.85
C ILE A 422 39.69 -12.22 14.43
N SER A 423 40.18 -13.45 14.29
CA SER A 423 39.35 -14.61 13.89
C SER A 423 38.35 -15.01 14.97
N LEU A 424 38.75 -14.94 16.25
CA LEU A 424 37.85 -15.22 17.37
C LEU A 424 36.68 -14.24 17.40
N ILE A 425 36.96 -12.94 17.32
CA ILE A 425 35.92 -11.92 17.34
C ILE A 425 35.08 -11.97 16.06
N ALA A 426 35.70 -12.17 14.89
CA ALA A 426 34.97 -12.36 13.64
C ALA A 426 34.00 -13.55 13.71
N SER A 427 34.41 -14.67 14.31
CA SER A 427 33.55 -15.84 14.51
C SER A 427 32.40 -15.58 15.47
N ILE A 428 32.65 -14.85 16.57
CA ILE A 428 31.61 -14.53 17.57
C ILE A 428 30.57 -13.55 17.00
N PHE A 429 31.02 -12.51 16.29
CA PHE A 429 30.14 -11.50 15.73
C PHE A 429 29.46 -11.95 14.42
N SER A 430 30.06 -12.87 13.66
CA SER A 430 29.45 -13.49 12.47
C SER A 430 28.14 -14.22 12.78
N SER A 431 27.95 -14.70 14.01
CA SER A 431 26.77 -15.50 14.39
C SER A 431 25.54 -14.66 14.78
N ASN A 432 25.71 -13.35 15.06
CA ASN A 432 24.65 -12.50 15.63
C ASN A 432 24.40 -11.20 14.84
N LEU A 433 24.94 -11.06 13.62
CA LEU A 433 24.89 -9.78 12.90
C LEU A 433 23.53 -9.48 12.21
N ILE A 434 22.57 -10.41 12.27
CA ILE A 434 21.23 -10.24 11.71
C ILE A 434 20.22 -10.63 12.79
N GLU A 435 19.75 -9.66 13.56
CA GLU A 435 18.65 -9.83 14.50
C GLU A 435 17.37 -9.21 13.91
N THR A 436 16.32 -10.02 13.83
CA THR A 436 15.01 -9.63 13.31
C THR A 436 14.28 -8.88 14.43
N GLN A 437 14.47 -7.57 14.59
CA GLN A 437 13.72 -6.83 15.62
C GLN A 437 12.24 -6.75 15.23
N THR A 438 11.37 -7.32 16.06
CA THR A 438 9.93 -7.10 16.02
C THR A 438 9.60 -6.08 17.11
N ASP A 439 9.10 -4.90 16.72
CA ASP A 439 8.54 -3.95 17.69
C ASP A 439 7.34 -4.60 18.38
N SER A 440 7.54 -4.92 19.66
CA SER A 440 6.48 -5.22 20.61
C SER A 440 6.62 -4.19 21.72
N ASP A 441 5.99 -3.04 21.51
CA ASP A 441 5.35 -2.18 22.53
C ASP A 441 5.15 -0.76 21.95
N ASP A 442 4.06 -0.54 21.20
CA ASP A 442 2.97 0.37 21.59
C ASP A 442 1.85 0.37 20.53
N ASP A 443 0.65 0.71 20.98
CA ASP A 443 -0.63 0.52 20.31
C ASP A 443 -0.80 1.40 19.04
N SER A 444 -0.45 0.89 17.86
CA SER A 444 -1.15 1.16 16.59
C SER A 444 -0.55 0.38 15.40
N SER A 445 -1.45 -0.20 14.62
CA SER A 445 -1.21 -1.14 13.53
C SER A 445 -0.37 -0.59 12.37
N VAL A 446 0.94 -0.89 12.30
CA VAL A 446 1.68 -1.36 11.11
C VAL A 446 3.00 -2.00 11.58
N ALA A 447 3.05 -3.32 11.74
CA ALA A 447 4.30 -4.03 12.02
C ALA A 447 5.12 -4.18 10.73
N GLY A 448 5.97 -3.20 10.45
CA GLY A 448 7.00 -3.28 9.43
C GLY A 448 8.25 -3.95 10.01
N SER A 449 8.57 -5.17 9.58
CA SER A 449 9.86 -5.81 9.88
C SER A 449 10.93 -5.24 8.95
N TYR A 450 11.59 -4.17 9.38
CA TYR A 450 12.75 -3.62 8.68
C TYR A 450 14.03 -4.20 9.30
N PHE A 451 14.88 -4.77 8.46
CA PHE A 451 16.17 -5.31 8.89
C PHE A 451 17.23 -4.23 8.79
N VAL A 452 17.68 -3.71 9.93
CA VAL A 452 18.79 -2.76 10.02
C VAL A 452 20.09 -3.55 10.18
N ILE A 453 21.19 -3.08 9.58
CA ILE A 453 22.54 -3.47 10.02
C ILE A 453 22.57 -3.26 11.53
N ALA A 454 22.87 -4.31 12.31
CA ALA A 454 22.85 -4.22 13.76
C ALA A 454 23.55 -2.92 14.20
N PRO A 455 22.86 -1.98 14.86
CA PRO A 455 23.42 -0.67 15.24
C PRO A 455 24.66 -0.80 16.13
N ASP A 456 24.92 -2.02 16.60
CA ASP A 456 26.05 -2.48 17.38
C ASP A 456 27.31 -2.86 16.59
N PHE A 457 27.36 -2.65 15.27
CA PHE A 457 28.58 -2.94 14.48
C PHE A 457 29.82 -2.19 15.00
N TRP A 458 29.65 -1.00 15.60
CA TRP A 458 30.76 -0.29 16.24
C TRP A 458 31.37 -1.07 17.42
N LYS A 459 30.61 -1.93 18.11
CA LYS A 459 31.10 -2.79 19.19
C LYS A 459 32.14 -3.79 18.67
N PHE A 460 32.02 -4.25 17.41
CA PHE A 460 33.04 -5.09 16.78
C PHE A 460 34.40 -4.38 16.71
N ILE A 461 34.41 -3.13 16.21
CA ILE A 461 35.64 -2.33 16.09
C ILE A 461 36.24 -2.03 17.47
N VAL A 462 35.40 -1.67 18.44
CA VAL A 462 35.82 -1.36 19.81
C VAL A 462 36.34 -2.58 20.56
N VAL A 463 35.94 -3.81 20.21
CA VAL A 463 36.45 -5.03 20.85
C VAL A 463 37.69 -5.58 20.13
N VAL A 464 37.76 -5.49 18.79
CA VAL A 464 38.92 -5.99 18.01
C VAL A 464 40.21 -5.21 18.27
N ILE A 465 40.15 -3.89 18.30
CA ILE A 465 41.35 -3.04 18.43
C ILE A 465 42.06 -3.24 19.79
N PRO A 466 41.36 -3.22 20.94
CA PRO A 466 42.01 -3.47 22.23
C PRO A 466 42.48 -4.92 22.36
N LEU A 467 41.74 -5.90 21.85
CA LEU A 467 42.13 -7.31 21.94
C LEU A 467 43.40 -7.60 21.13
N THR A 468 43.54 -7.00 19.94
CA THR A 468 44.75 -7.09 19.10
C THR A 468 45.96 -6.39 19.75
N LEU A 469 45.75 -5.23 20.39
CA LEU A 469 46.78 -4.55 21.17
C LEU A 469 47.23 -5.37 22.39
N ALA A 470 46.28 -5.94 23.13
CA ALA A 470 46.55 -6.74 24.32
C ALA A 470 47.32 -8.03 24.00
N THR A 471 46.95 -8.72 22.92
CA THR A 471 47.65 -9.92 22.43
C THR A 471 49.06 -9.59 21.96
N PHE A 472 49.24 -8.46 21.25
CA PHE A 472 50.59 -8.00 20.85
C PHE A 472 51.48 -7.67 22.07
N ALA A 473 50.92 -7.00 23.07
CA ALA A 473 51.64 -6.67 24.31
C ALA A 473 52.03 -7.93 25.11
N LEU A 474 51.13 -8.92 25.20
CA LEU A 474 51.40 -10.21 25.83
C LEU A 474 52.58 -10.92 25.17
N VAL A 475 52.62 -10.98 23.84
CA VAL A 475 53.73 -11.65 23.14
C VAL A 475 55.04 -10.89 23.27
N ARG A 476 55.03 -9.55 23.16
CA ARG A 476 56.25 -8.76 23.40
C ARG A 476 56.79 -8.89 24.82
N SER A 477 55.91 -8.95 25.82
CA SER A 477 56.33 -9.18 27.21
C SER A 477 56.91 -10.59 27.40
N MET A 478 56.32 -11.61 26.76
CA MET A 478 56.82 -12.98 26.81
C MET A 478 58.19 -13.12 26.13
N GLU A 479 58.39 -12.51 24.96
CA GLU A 479 59.70 -12.44 24.28
C GLU A 479 60.75 -11.72 25.14
N TYR A 480 60.37 -10.62 25.77
CA TYR A 480 61.25 -9.86 26.66
C TYR A 480 61.69 -10.68 27.88
N ILE A 481 60.75 -11.39 28.53
CA ILE A 481 61.04 -12.25 29.67
C ILE A 481 61.93 -13.42 29.26
N MET A 482 61.66 -14.05 28.11
CA MET A 482 62.45 -15.16 27.60
C MET A 482 63.89 -14.74 27.26
N ASN A 483 64.09 -13.61 26.57
CA ASN A 483 65.43 -13.09 26.27
C ASN A 483 66.21 -12.76 27.55
N ARG A 484 65.56 -12.14 28.54
CA ARG A 484 66.19 -11.81 29.82
C ARG A 484 66.53 -13.06 30.65
N SER A 485 65.72 -14.11 30.52
CA SER A 485 66.01 -15.41 31.15
C SER A 485 67.17 -16.15 30.48
N ALA A 486 67.33 -16.01 29.16
CA ALA A 486 68.44 -16.58 28.39
C ALA A 486 69.77 -15.87 28.70
N GLU A 487 69.78 -14.55 28.82
CA GLU A 487 70.95 -13.77 29.26
C GLU A 487 71.39 -14.15 30.68
N ARG A 488 70.45 -14.30 31.62
CA ARG A 488 70.77 -14.75 32.98
C ARG A 488 71.37 -16.15 33.03
N LYS A 489 70.98 -17.04 32.12
CA LYS A 489 71.55 -18.39 32.01
C LYS A 489 72.94 -18.38 31.38
N ARG A 490 73.21 -17.50 30.40
CA ARG A 490 74.55 -17.29 29.83
C ARG A 490 75.52 -16.76 30.88
N ILE A 491 75.13 -15.72 31.63
CA ILE A 491 75.96 -15.13 32.69
C ILE A 491 76.27 -16.16 33.79
N LYS A 492 75.29 -16.98 34.21
CA LYS A 492 75.52 -18.08 35.17
C LYS A 492 76.36 -19.23 34.59
N GLY A 493 76.34 -19.42 33.27
CA GLY A 493 77.16 -20.41 32.57
C GLY A 493 78.62 -19.99 32.54
N ASP A 494 78.89 -18.74 32.16
CA ASP A 494 80.24 -18.18 32.12
C ASP A 494 80.87 -18.13 33.52
N GLN A 495 80.12 -17.70 34.55
CA GLN A 495 80.59 -17.73 35.95
C GLN A 495 80.91 -19.15 36.45
N ARG A 496 80.31 -20.20 35.89
CA ARG A 496 80.55 -21.60 36.28
C ARG A 496 81.74 -22.21 35.54
N VAL A 497 82.11 -21.67 34.38
CA VAL A 497 83.33 -22.01 33.65
C VAL A 497 84.51 -21.29 34.28
N GLU A 498 84.35 -20.00 34.61
CA GLU A 498 85.36 -19.16 35.26
C GLU A 498 85.73 -19.67 36.67
N ASN A 499 84.73 -20.08 37.49
CA ASN A 499 85.00 -20.73 38.79
C ASN A 499 85.69 -22.10 38.66
N LYS A 500 85.52 -22.80 37.54
CA LYS A 500 86.19 -24.10 37.28
C LYS A 500 87.65 -23.91 36.87
N GLU A 501 87.99 -22.79 36.24
CA GLU A 501 89.36 -22.42 35.88
C GLU A 501 90.13 -21.83 37.08
N SER A 502 89.45 -21.16 38.03
CA SER A 502 90.10 -20.69 39.26
C SER A 502 90.42 -21.81 40.25
N ASP A 503 89.60 -22.86 40.35
CA ASP A 503 89.86 -24.01 41.24
C ASP A 503 91.02 -24.89 40.74
N THR A 504 91.31 -24.90 39.44
CA THR A 504 92.47 -25.61 38.87
C THR A 504 93.79 -24.85 39.00
N GLN A 505 93.76 -23.52 39.20
CA GLN A 505 94.97 -22.71 39.43
C GLN A 505 95.45 -22.69 40.89
N ASN A 506 94.62 -23.04 41.88
CA ASN A 506 94.98 -23.06 43.30
C ASN A 506 95.54 -24.41 43.81
N LEU A 507 95.84 -25.35 42.91
CA LEU A 507 96.31 -26.72 43.23
C LEU A 507 97.74 -27.03 42.72
N VAL A 508 98.52 -25.99 42.38
CA VAL A 508 99.97 -26.08 42.07
C VAL A 508 100.71 -25.19 43.06
#